data_AF-A0A0G2EFQ3-F1
#
_entry.id   AF-A0A0G2EFQ3-F1
#
_cell.length_a   1.000
_cell.length_b   1.000
_cell.length_c   1.000
_cell.angle_alpha   90.00
_cell.angle_beta   90.00
_cell.angle_gamma   90.00
#
_symmetry.space_group_name_H-M   'P 1'
#
loop_
_entity.id
_entity.type
_entity.pdbx_description
1 polymer ?
#
loop_
_entity_poly.entity_id
_entity_poly.type
_entity_poly.pdbx_seq_one_letter_code
_entity_poly.pdbx_strand_id
1 'polypeptide(L)'
;MSSVPLFPASLISPDVATSLSESYIIRPLQRGDYERGFLTCLADLTWIGEYSEEAFYERIYNRGIVGHIEEVVVLKGEQGKGLGLKVIQALDSVAKSVGCSKLILNCSPENIPFYEKCGYEKAGQEMSRVIKG
;
A
#
# COMPACT_ATOMS: atom_id res chain seq x y z
N MET A 1 -22.08 -10.02 12.11
CA MET A 1 -20.72 -9.83 11.56
C MET A 1 -19.89 -9.01 12.54
N SER A 2 -18.58 -9.26 12.63
CA SER A 2 -17.70 -8.64 13.64
C SER A 2 -17.67 -7.11 13.53
N SER A 3 -17.94 -6.42 14.65
CA SER A 3 -17.90 -4.96 14.79
C SER A 3 -16.56 -4.46 15.35
N VAL A 4 -15.55 -5.32 15.42
CA VAL A 4 -14.25 -4.96 16.01
C VAL A 4 -13.55 -3.93 15.12
N PRO A 5 -13.26 -2.72 15.61
CA PRO A 5 -12.57 -1.70 14.83
C PRO A 5 -11.13 -2.12 14.53
N LEU A 6 -10.62 -1.71 13.37
CA LEU A 6 -9.25 -2.00 12.91
C LEU A 6 -8.17 -1.54 13.91
N PHE A 7 -8.44 -0.46 14.62
CA PHE A 7 -7.61 0.07 15.70
C PHE A 7 -8.50 0.78 16.75
N PRO A 8 -8.01 1.09 17.96
CA PRO A 8 -8.80 1.77 18.97
C PRO A 8 -9.31 3.13 18.49
N ALA A 9 -10.62 3.37 18.57
CA ALA A 9 -11.23 4.63 18.14
C ALA A 9 -10.67 5.86 18.88
N SER A 10 -10.13 5.66 20.09
CA SER A 10 -9.46 6.70 20.88
C SER A 10 -8.18 7.27 20.24
N LEU A 11 -7.64 6.63 19.20
CA LEU A 11 -6.52 7.17 18.43
C LEU A 11 -6.96 8.27 17.44
N ILE A 12 -8.26 8.40 17.17
CA ILE A 12 -8.81 9.50 16.38
C ILE A 12 -8.99 10.71 17.32
N SER A 13 -8.48 11.88 16.90
CA SER A 13 -8.58 13.11 17.70
C SER A 13 -10.04 13.45 18.04
N PRO A 14 -10.36 13.73 19.31
CA PRO A 14 -11.68 14.19 19.71
C PRO A 14 -12.10 15.48 19.00
N ASP A 15 -11.16 16.41 18.78
CA ASP A 15 -11.44 17.67 18.07
C ASP A 15 -11.85 17.40 16.62
N VAL A 16 -11.18 16.47 15.95
CA VAL A 16 -11.55 16.06 14.58
C VAL A 16 -12.93 15.39 14.59
N ALA A 17 -13.16 14.46 15.52
CA ALA A 17 -14.43 13.73 15.60
C ALA A 17 -15.62 14.65 15.87
N THR A 18 -15.45 15.67 16.70
CA THR A 18 -16.50 16.65 17.05
C THR A 18 -16.64 17.78 16.04
N SER A 19 -15.67 17.97 15.13
CA SER A 19 -15.73 18.98 14.07
C SER A 19 -16.69 18.63 12.92
N LEU A 20 -17.14 17.37 12.85
CA LEU A 20 -18.08 16.91 11.83
C LEU A 20 -19.51 17.29 12.21
N SER A 21 -20.37 17.51 11.20
CA SER A 21 -21.80 17.73 11.43
C SER A 21 -22.46 16.47 12.00
N GLU A 22 -23.59 16.62 12.70
CA GLU A 22 -24.29 15.51 13.39
C GLU A 22 -24.65 14.31 12.49
N SER A 23 -24.81 14.56 11.19
CA SER A 23 -25.08 13.55 10.16
C SER A 23 -23.87 12.71 9.74
N TYR A 24 -22.66 13.04 10.22
CA TYR A 24 -21.42 12.33 9.89
C TYR A 24 -20.74 11.80 11.15
N ILE A 25 -20.09 10.66 11.00
CA ILE A 25 -19.19 10.11 12.01
C ILE A 25 -17.86 9.76 11.36
N ILE A 26 -16.78 9.90 12.12
CA ILE A 26 -15.48 9.34 11.78
C ILE A 26 -15.15 8.23 12.78
N ARG A 27 -14.80 7.05 12.27
CA ARG A 27 -14.44 5.89 13.08
C ARG A 27 -13.45 5.01 12.33
N PRO A 28 -12.71 4.13 13.02
CA PRO A 28 -11.88 3.14 12.35
C PRO A 28 -12.73 2.24 11.44
N LEU A 29 -12.10 1.77 10.36
CA LEU A 29 -12.69 0.79 9.47
C LEU A 29 -13.01 -0.51 10.23
N GLN A 30 -14.08 -1.18 9.82
CA GLN A 30 -14.57 -2.43 10.38
C GLN A 30 -14.84 -3.43 9.26
N ARG A 31 -14.80 -4.73 9.58
CA ARG A 31 -15.15 -5.79 8.61
C ARG A 31 -16.51 -5.57 7.95
N GLY A 32 -17.51 -5.17 8.73
CA GLY A 32 -18.86 -4.90 8.22
C GLY A 32 -18.98 -3.71 7.27
N ASP A 33 -17.91 -2.92 7.07
CA ASP A 33 -17.92 -1.82 6.10
C ASP A 33 -17.91 -2.32 4.65
N TYR A 34 -17.52 -3.58 4.41
CA TYR A 34 -17.69 -4.23 3.11
C TYR A 34 -19.15 -4.13 2.61
N GLU A 35 -20.10 -4.51 3.45
CA GLU A 35 -21.54 -4.48 3.13
C GLU A 35 -22.13 -3.06 3.14
N ARG A 36 -21.43 -2.10 3.76
CA ARG A 36 -21.86 -0.68 3.83
C ARG A 36 -21.41 0.15 2.63
N GLY A 37 -20.86 -0.50 1.60
CA GLY A 37 -20.43 0.15 0.36
C GLY A 37 -19.03 0.73 0.41
N PHE A 38 -18.16 0.28 1.32
CA PHE A 38 -16.77 0.76 1.37
C PHE A 38 -16.05 0.63 0.03
N LEU A 39 -16.17 -0.52 -0.64
CA LEU A 39 -15.55 -0.72 -1.95
C LEU A 39 -16.15 0.20 -3.01
N THR A 40 -17.46 0.49 -2.96
CA THR A 40 -18.08 1.47 -3.85
C THR A 40 -17.46 2.86 -3.69
N CYS A 41 -17.25 3.32 -2.46
CA CYS A 41 -16.55 4.59 -2.21
C CYS A 41 -15.07 4.52 -2.65
N LEU A 42 -14.40 3.39 -2.45
CA LEU A 42 -12.99 3.24 -2.83
C LEU A 42 -12.79 3.21 -4.35
N ALA A 43 -13.79 2.78 -5.12
CA ALA A 43 -13.76 2.75 -6.58
C ALA A 43 -13.53 4.13 -7.22
N ASP A 44 -13.96 5.21 -6.56
CA ASP A 44 -13.72 6.57 -7.02
C ASP A 44 -12.22 6.94 -6.99
N LEU A 45 -11.43 6.26 -6.16
CA LEU A 45 -10.01 6.51 -6.01
C LEU A 45 -9.14 5.55 -6.83
N THR A 46 -9.55 4.29 -7.00
CA THR A 46 -8.71 3.28 -7.66
C THR A 46 -9.53 2.16 -8.29
N TRP A 47 -8.93 1.47 -9.27
CA TRP A 47 -9.51 0.25 -9.81
C TRP A 47 -9.42 -0.86 -8.77
N ILE A 48 -10.58 -1.24 -8.26
CA ILE A 48 -10.73 -2.30 -7.26
C ILE A 48 -10.86 -3.69 -7.89
N GLY A 49 -11.36 -3.84 -9.13
CA GLY A 49 -11.63 -5.17 -9.70
C GLY A 49 -12.70 -5.95 -8.92
N GLU A 50 -12.71 -7.28 -9.04
CA GLU A 50 -13.58 -8.15 -8.23
C GLU A 50 -12.86 -8.50 -6.91
N TYR A 51 -13.27 -7.88 -5.80
CA TYR A 51 -12.78 -8.20 -4.46
C TYR A 51 -13.86 -8.91 -3.64
N SER A 52 -13.56 -10.11 -3.14
CA SER A 52 -14.44 -10.80 -2.21
C SER A 52 -14.36 -10.21 -0.79
N GLU A 53 -15.35 -10.51 0.05
CA GLU A 53 -15.34 -10.09 1.46
C GLU A 53 -14.11 -10.64 2.19
N GLU A 54 -13.69 -11.86 1.87
CA GLU A 54 -12.51 -12.51 2.43
C GLU A 54 -11.23 -11.75 2.03
N ALA A 55 -11.09 -11.37 0.76
CA ALA A 55 -9.95 -10.59 0.29
C ALA A 55 -9.91 -9.19 0.94
N PHE A 56 -11.07 -8.56 1.13
CA PHE A 56 -11.19 -7.31 1.89
C PHE A 56 -10.74 -7.51 3.35
N TYR A 57 -11.20 -8.56 4.02
CA TYR A 57 -10.82 -8.87 5.40
C TYR A 57 -9.31 -9.10 5.55
N GLU A 58 -8.73 -9.92 4.67
CA GLU A 58 -7.29 -10.14 4.63
C GLU A 58 -6.53 -8.83 4.43
N ARG A 59 -6.99 -7.97 3.52
CA ARG A 59 -6.35 -6.68 3.25
C ARG A 59 -6.32 -5.74 4.46
N ILE A 60 -7.41 -5.67 5.21
CA ILE A 60 -7.53 -4.69 6.30
C ILE A 60 -7.03 -5.24 7.64
N TYR A 61 -7.19 -6.53 7.92
CA TYR A 61 -6.81 -7.12 9.21
C TYR A 61 -5.55 -7.97 9.16
N ASN A 62 -5.17 -8.52 8.02
CA ASN A 62 -3.93 -9.26 7.91
C ASN A 62 -2.78 -8.26 7.72
N ARG A 63 -2.17 -7.90 8.86
CA ARG A 63 -1.06 -6.96 9.03
C ARG A 63 0.22 -7.50 8.39
N GLY A 64 0.19 -7.78 7.10
CA GLY A 64 1.35 -8.18 6.34
C GLY A 64 2.38 -7.06 6.37
N ILE A 65 3.65 -7.43 6.57
CA ILE A 65 4.75 -6.49 6.45
C ILE A 65 4.82 -6.09 4.97
N VAL A 66 4.81 -4.78 4.70
CA VAL A 66 5.06 -4.22 3.37
C VAL A 66 6.47 -3.63 3.39
N GLY A 67 7.33 -4.13 2.51
CA GLY A 67 8.68 -3.63 2.34
C GLY A 67 8.72 -2.56 1.26
N HIS A 68 9.46 -1.50 1.53
CA HIS A 68 9.69 -0.42 0.58
C HIS A 68 11.12 -0.54 0.07
N ILE A 69 11.28 -0.63 -1.25
CA ILE A 69 12.59 -0.55 -1.90
C ILE A 69 12.81 0.89 -2.31
N GLU A 70 13.86 1.49 -1.78
CA GLU A 70 14.26 2.87 -2.05
C GLU A 70 15.69 2.89 -2.61
N GLU A 71 16.00 3.90 -3.42
CA GLU A 71 17.37 4.25 -3.84
C GLU A 71 18.20 3.12 -4.50
N VAL A 72 17.64 2.45 -5.50
CA VAL A 72 18.38 1.45 -6.29
C VAL A 72 19.21 2.13 -7.37
N VAL A 73 20.53 2.09 -7.23
CA VAL A 73 21.47 2.73 -8.17
C VAL A 73 22.59 1.76 -8.57
N VAL A 74 22.92 1.75 -9.86
CA VAL A 74 24.12 1.08 -10.41
C VAL A 74 24.97 2.12 -11.14
N LEU A 75 26.27 2.16 -10.86
CA LEU A 75 27.22 3.04 -11.54
C LEU A 75 27.11 2.90 -13.05
N LYS A 76 27.16 4.03 -13.79
CA LYS A 76 26.91 4.07 -15.24
C LYS A 76 27.76 3.08 -16.05
N GLY A 77 29.05 2.93 -15.72
CA GLY A 77 29.96 1.98 -16.39
C GLY A 77 29.70 0.50 -16.07
N GLU A 78 28.85 0.23 -15.07
CA GLU A 78 28.49 -1.10 -14.59
C GLU A 78 27.04 -1.48 -14.94
N GLN A 79 26.28 -0.58 -15.56
CA GLN A 79 24.93 -0.85 -16.06
C GLN A 79 24.95 -1.85 -17.23
N GLY A 80 23.83 -2.55 -17.45
CA GLY A 80 23.72 -3.58 -18.49
C GLY A 80 24.37 -4.92 -18.15
N LYS A 81 25.10 -5.03 -17.04
CA LYS A 81 25.78 -6.27 -16.58
C LYS A 81 24.93 -7.14 -15.64
N GLY A 82 23.63 -6.85 -15.50
CA GLY A 82 22.70 -7.60 -14.64
C GLY A 82 22.78 -7.31 -13.14
N LEU A 83 23.62 -6.36 -12.71
CA LEU A 83 23.81 -6.04 -11.29
C LEU A 83 22.53 -5.53 -10.61
N GLY A 84 21.78 -4.63 -11.27
CA GLY A 84 20.52 -4.11 -10.73
C GLY A 84 19.50 -5.22 -10.46
N LEU A 85 19.37 -6.18 -11.38
CA LEU A 85 18.50 -7.34 -11.19
C LEU A 85 18.92 -8.17 -9.97
N LYS A 86 20.22 -8.35 -9.76
CA LYS A 86 20.73 -9.09 -8.59
C LYS A 86 20.44 -8.37 -7.27
N VAL A 87 20.49 -7.03 -7.26
CA VAL A 87 20.08 -6.23 -6.09
C VAL A 87 18.59 -6.48 -5.78
N ILE A 88 17.71 -6.39 -6.78
CA ILE A 88 16.27 -6.63 -6.56
C ILE A 88 16.00 -8.06 -6.07
N GLN A 89 16.62 -9.07 -6.69
CA GLN A 89 16.48 -10.47 -6.27
C GLN A 89 16.93 -10.71 -4.82
N ALA A 90 17.98 -10.01 -4.37
CA ALA A 90 18.44 -10.09 -2.99
C ALA A 90 17.40 -9.47 -2.03
N LEU A 91 16.84 -8.32 -2.38
CA LEU A 91 15.79 -7.66 -1.59
C LEU A 91 14.51 -8.50 -1.52
N ASP A 92 14.11 -9.15 -2.61
CA ASP A 92 12.99 -10.09 -2.64
C ASP A 92 13.21 -11.27 -1.67
N SER A 93 14.44 -11.78 -1.58
CA SER A 93 14.81 -12.85 -0.65
C SER A 93 14.69 -12.40 0.81
N VAL A 94 15.15 -11.18 1.12
CA VAL A 94 15.01 -10.59 2.46
C VAL A 94 13.53 -10.40 2.81
N ALA A 95 12.73 -9.88 1.90
CA ALA A 95 11.30 -9.71 2.11
C ALA A 95 10.62 -11.05 2.45
N LYS A 96 10.91 -12.10 1.68
CA LYS A 96 10.38 -13.44 1.96
C LYS A 96 10.81 -13.97 3.32
N SER A 97 12.07 -13.79 3.71
CA SER A 97 12.58 -14.33 4.97
C SER A 97 11.99 -13.66 6.21
N VAL A 98 11.59 -12.39 6.11
CA VAL A 98 10.95 -11.65 7.21
C VAL A 98 9.42 -11.76 7.22
N GLY A 99 8.82 -12.55 6.31
CA GLY A 99 7.36 -12.66 6.20
C GLY A 99 6.68 -11.43 5.58
N CYS A 100 7.41 -10.67 4.77
CA CYS A 100 6.87 -9.56 3.98
C CYS A 100 5.89 -10.09 2.95
N SER A 101 4.66 -9.59 2.96
CA SER A 101 3.61 -10.01 2.05
C SER A 101 3.60 -9.23 0.74
N LYS A 102 4.23 -8.05 0.71
CA LYS A 102 4.32 -7.20 -0.48
C LYS A 102 5.59 -6.35 -0.49
N LEU A 103 6.22 -6.21 -1.64
CA LEU A 103 7.22 -5.19 -1.90
C LEU A 103 6.64 -4.09 -2.80
N ILE A 104 6.95 -2.84 -2.50
CA ILE A 104 6.62 -1.69 -3.35
C ILE A 104 7.83 -0.79 -3.54
N LEU A 105 7.83 -0.09 -4.66
CA LEU A 105 8.82 0.92 -5.02
C LEU A 105 8.18 1.93 -5.95
N ASN A 106 8.74 3.14 -5.96
CA ASN A 106 8.44 4.15 -6.96
C ASN A 106 9.58 4.18 -7.98
N CYS A 107 9.25 4.41 -9.25
CA CYS A 107 10.26 4.59 -10.29
C CYS A 107 9.79 5.57 -11.36
N SER A 108 10.75 6.20 -12.04
CA SER A 108 10.48 7.03 -13.20
C SER A 108 10.02 6.18 -14.40
N PRO A 109 9.23 6.75 -15.34
CA PRO A 109 8.64 6.00 -16.45
C PRO A 109 9.64 5.21 -17.30
N GLU A 110 10.84 5.74 -17.50
CA GLU A 110 11.92 5.11 -18.27
C GLU A 110 12.49 3.83 -17.61
N ASN A 111 12.29 3.67 -16.30
CA ASN A 111 12.76 2.51 -15.54
C ASN A 111 11.69 1.43 -15.37
N ILE A 112 10.43 1.68 -15.74
CA ILE A 112 9.33 0.70 -15.68
C ILE A 112 9.72 -0.63 -16.35
N PRO A 113 10.28 -0.65 -17.59
CA PRO A 113 10.62 -1.93 -18.24
C PRO A 113 11.69 -2.74 -17.50
N PHE A 114 12.53 -2.10 -16.68
CA PHE A 114 13.49 -2.81 -15.84
C PHE A 114 12.80 -3.51 -14.67
N TYR A 115 11.88 -2.83 -13.99
CA TYR A 115 11.15 -3.42 -12.86
C TYR A 115 10.14 -4.48 -13.29
N GLU A 116 9.51 -4.32 -14.47
CA GLU A 116 8.70 -5.39 -15.08
C GLU A 116 9.53 -6.66 -15.34
N LYS A 117 10.77 -6.51 -15.81
CA LYS A 117 11.71 -7.66 -15.94
C LYS A 117 12.10 -8.28 -14.60
N CYS A 118 12.03 -7.52 -13.50
CA CYS A 118 12.24 -8.03 -12.15
C CYS A 118 10.99 -8.71 -11.57
N GLY A 119 9.85 -8.69 -12.26
CA GLY A 119 8.59 -9.30 -11.81
C GLY A 119 7.65 -8.34 -11.06
N TYR A 120 7.92 -7.03 -11.12
CA TYR A 120 7.03 -6.01 -10.56
C TYR A 120 5.96 -5.62 -11.58
N GLU A 121 4.83 -5.12 -11.08
CA GLU A 121 3.73 -4.60 -11.88
C GLU A 121 3.35 -3.18 -11.44
N LYS A 122 2.68 -2.44 -12.32
CA LYS A 122 2.17 -1.11 -12.00
C LYS A 122 1.06 -1.23 -10.97
N ALA A 123 1.23 -0.61 -9.80
CA ALA A 123 0.30 -0.75 -8.68
C ALA A 123 -0.27 0.59 -8.14
N GLY A 124 0.08 1.73 -8.74
CA GLY A 124 -0.38 3.05 -8.30
C GLY A 124 0.42 4.21 -8.88
N GLN A 125 0.14 5.42 -8.41
CA GLN A 125 0.89 6.64 -8.72
C GLN A 125 1.54 7.16 -7.43
N GLU A 126 2.77 7.66 -7.55
CA GLU A 126 3.46 8.35 -6.47
C GLU A 126 2.91 9.77 -6.30
N MET A 127 2.66 10.18 -5.06
CA MET A 127 2.24 11.53 -4.69
C MET A 127 3.21 12.09 -3.66
N SER A 128 3.66 13.33 -3.81
CA SER A 128 4.59 13.97 -2.87
C SER A 128 4.14 15.39 -2.52
N ARG A 129 4.44 15.81 -1.28
CA ARG A 129 4.26 17.18 -0.80
C ARG A 129 5.42 17.55 0.08
N VAL A 130 6.14 18.60 -0.29
CA VAL A 130 7.20 19.17 0.54
C VAL A 130 6.56 20.12 1.57
N ILE A 131 6.72 19.82 2.86
CA ILE A 131 6.37 20.75 3.94
C ILE A 131 7.63 21.55 4.28
N LYS A 132 7.59 22.86 4.03
CA LYS A 132 8.62 23.77 4.51
C LYS A 132 8.22 24.22 5.92
N GLY A 133 9.13 24.03 6.88
CA GLY A 133 8.99 24.55 8.24
C GLY A 133 9.09 26.06 8.29
#